data_AF-A0AAX3K6B0-F1
#
_entry.id   AF-A0AAX3K6B0-F1
#
_cell.length_a   1.000
_cell.length_b   1.000
_cell.length_c   1.000
_cell.angle_alpha   90.00
_cell.angle_beta   90.00
_cell.angle_gamma   90.00
#
_symmetry.space_group_name_H-M   'P 1'
#
loop_
_entity.id
_entity.type
_entity.pdbx_description
1 polymer ?
#
loop_
_entity_poly.entity_id
_entity_poly.type
_entity_poly.pdbx_seq_one_letter_code
_entity_poly.pdbx_strand_id
1 'polypeptide(L)'
;MTKKKKIIILIFSILFLILFLVYFALIRGFYAASDKVTGEYNGRASIQKFSKYDDLKIGANKYNQPIFVDYKKAMKFVKEEYSDVLDNAYELYHKEYKLGKLDNDNFGIYMNLIHDMPYKNEEQRKRNVFVAGFFDIYENSLKRWIYIPGMGWDRVCP
;
A
#
# COMPACT_ATOMS: atom_id res chain seq x y z
N MET A 1 -32.95 38.97 13.73
CA MET A 1 -33.16 37.57 14.17
C MET A 1 -33.43 37.53 15.68
N THR A 2 -34.55 36.96 16.12
CA THR A 2 -34.93 36.96 17.55
C THR A 2 -34.00 36.09 18.39
N LYS A 3 -33.84 36.40 19.68
CA LYS A 3 -32.99 35.63 20.62
C LYS A 3 -33.35 34.13 20.62
N LYS A 4 -34.64 33.80 20.49
CA LYS A 4 -35.15 32.43 20.33
C LYS A 4 -34.65 31.75 19.04
N LYS A 5 -34.69 32.44 17.90
CA LYS A 5 -34.15 31.92 16.62
C LYS A 5 -32.63 31.67 16.68
N LYS A 6 -31.87 32.55 17.35
CA LYS A 6 -30.42 32.35 17.59
C LYS A 6 -30.13 31.10 18.41
N ILE A 7 -30.89 30.86 19.48
CA ILE A 7 -30.74 29.67 20.34
C ILE A 7 -31.08 28.39 19.56
N ILE A 8 -32.17 28.39 18.78
CA ILE A 8 -32.55 27.23 17.97
C ILE A 8 -31.46 26.89 16.95
N ILE A 9 -30.93 27.88 16.23
CA ILE A 9 -29.83 27.68 15.27
C ILE A 9 -28.60 27.10 15.98
N LEU A 10 -28.22 27.64 17.13
CA LEU A 10 -27.08 27.14 17.91
C LEU A 10 -27.25 25.66 18.28
N ILE A 11 -28.44 25.26 18.75
CA ILE A 11 -28.74 23.86 19.08
C ILE A 11 -28.61 22.97 17.85
N PHE A 12 -29.19 23.35 16.71
CA PHE A 12 -29.05 22.60 15.47
C PHE A 12 -27.60 22.51 14.98
N SER A 13 -26.83 23.59 15.09
CA SER A 13 -25.41 23.58 14.74
C SER A 13 -24.60 22.63 15.62
N ILE A 14 -24.86 22.60 16.93
CA ILE A 14 -24.21 21.66 17.85
C ILE A 14 -24.62 20.22 17.53
N LEU A 15 -25.91 19.96 17.30
CA LEU A 15 -26.41 18.64 16.95
C LEU A 15 -25.78 18.13 15.64
N PHE A 16 -25.68 19.00 14.63
CA PHE A 16 -25.02 18.68 13.36
C PHE A 16 -23.54 18.38 13.56
N LEU A 17 -22.82 19.16 14.38
CA LEU A 17 -21.42 18.91 14.70
C LEU A 17 -21.24 17.55 15.40
N ILE A 18 -22.12 17.19 16.34
CA ILE A 18 -22.08 15.89 17.03
C ILE A 18 -22.30 14.76 16.01
N LEU A 19 -23.32 14.85 15.15
CA LEU A 19 -23.59 13.85 14.12
C LEU A 19 -22.42 13.70 13.15
N PHE A 20 -21.79 14.82 12.77
CA PHE A 20 -20.59 14.82 11.94
C PHE A 20 -19.42 14.10 12.62
N LEU A 21 -19.16 14.37 13.89
CA LEU A 21 -18.11 13.68 14.65
C LEU A 21 -18.38 12.19 14.80
N VAL A 22 -19.63 11.80 15.07
CA VAL A 22 -20.06 10.39 15.17
C VAL A 22 -19.88 9.68 13.82
N TYR A 23 -20.24 10.32 12.71
CA TYR A 23 -20.00 9.77 11.36
C TYR A 23 -18.51 9.52 11.11
N PHE A 24 -17.64 10.48 11.45
CA PHE A 24 -16.20 10.30 11.29
C PHE A 24 -15.65 9.18 12.19
N ALA A 25 -16.08 9.13 13.44
CA ALA A 25 -15.64 8.10 14.36
C ALA A 25 -16.10 6.70 13.92
N LEU A 26 -17.38 6.51 13.60
CA LEU A 26 -17.98 5.19 13.40
C LEU A 26 -17.99 4.68 11.95
N ILE A 27 -17.90 5.57 10.95
CA ILE A 27 -17.98 5.17 9.54
C ILE A 27 -16.66 5.40 8.81
N ARG A 28 -16.03 6.56 8.99
CA ARG A 28 -14.72 6.85 8.35
C ARG A 28 -13.55 6.21 9.10
N GLY A 29 -13.71 6.00 10.41
CA GLY A 29 -12.70 5.44 11.29
C GLY A 29 -11.46 6.33 11.48
N PHE A 30 -10.55 5.87 12.32
CA PHE A 30 -9.32 6.58 12.68
C PHE A 30 -8.16 6.07 11.85
N TYR A 31 -7.60 6.95 11.01
CA TYR A 31 -6.48 6.61 10.16
C TYR A 31 -5.21 6.36 10.97
N ALA A 32 -4.58 5.21 10.75
CA ALA A 32 -3.43 4.78 11.52
C ALA A 32 -2.08 5.30 10.99
N ALA A 33 -2.01 6.07 9.91
CA ALA A 33 -0.73 6.53 9.34
C ALA A 33 0.25 5.39 8.99
N SER A 34 -0.27 4.23 8.58
CA SER A 34 0.53 3.04 8.23
C SER A 34 1.32 3.16 6.93
N ASP A 35 0.93 4.11 6.06
CA ASP A 35 1.60 4.42 4.79
C ASP A 35 2.71 5.49 4.94
N LYS A 36 3.03 5.90 6.18
CA LYS A 36 4.01 6.96 6.45
C LYS A 36 5.29 6.42 7.04
N VAL A 37 6.42 6.93 6.54
CA VAL A 37 7.74 6.67 7.11
C VAL A 37 7.85 7.43 8.42
N THR A 38 8.15 6.70 9.49
CA THR A 38 8.32 7.25 10.84
C THR A 38 9.74 7.11 11.37
N GLY A 39 10.61 6.39 10.65
CA GLY A 39 12.01 6.23 11.02
C GLY A 39 12.78 5.34 10.05
N GLU A 40 14.02 5.05 10.42
CA GLU A 40 14.87 4.11 9.69
C GLU A 40 14.42 2.67 9.95
N TYR A 41 14.42 1.85 8.90
CA TYR A 41 14.14 0.42 9.05
C TYR A 41 15.39 -0.31 9.54
N ASN A 42 15.28 -1.01 10.67
CA ASN A 42 16.37 -1.72 11.33
C ASN A 42 16.22 -3.26 11.31
N GLY A 43 15.27 -3.78 10.54
CA GLY A 43 15.08 -5.22 10.32
C GLY A 43 16.16 -5.81 9.43
N ARG A 44 16.59 -7.04 9.74
CA ARG A 44 17.98 -7.47 9.47
C ARG A 44 18.30 -8.19 8.16
N ALA A 45 17.38 -8.58 7.27
CA ALA A 45 17.78 -9.52 6.19
C ALA A 45 17.27 -9.27 4.77
N SER A 46 16.00 -8.92 4.54
CA SER A 46 15.40 -9.02 3.20
C SER A 46 15.57 -7.78 2.32
N ILE A 47 16.00 -6.64 2.86
CA ILE A 47 15.93 -5.36 2.15
C ILE A 47 17.23 -4.82 1.57
N GLN A 48 18.41 -5.35 1.96
CA GLN A 48 19.71 -4.85 1.49
C GLN A 48 19.84 -4.86 -0.03
N LYS A 49 19.18 -5.82 -0.71
CA LYS A 49 19.17 -5.89 -2.16
C LYS A 49 18.56 -4.65 -2.83
N PHE A 50 17.62 -3.97 -2.15
CA PHE A 50 16.96 -2.76 -2.65
C PHE A 50 17.78 -1.50 -2.36
N SER A 51 18.56 -1.48 -1.28
CA SER A 51 19.41 -0.34 -0.89
C SER A 51 20.50 0.01 -1.91
N LYS A 52 20.72 -0.85 -2.91
CA LYS A 52 21.63 -0.58 -4.04
C LYS A 52 21.10 0.48 -5.01
N TYR A 53 19.81 0.79 -4.95
CA TYR A 53 19.15 1.69 -5.88
C TYR A 53 18.58 2.90 -5.13
N ASP A 54 18.96 4.10 -5.56
CA ASP A 54 18.49 5.36 -4.97
C ASP A 54 16.97 5.55 -5.08
N ASP A 55 16.35 4.87 -6.04
CA ASP A 55 14.91 4.91 -6.30
C ASP A 55 14.12 3.99 -5.37
N LEU A 56 14.81 3.08 -4.66
CA LEU A 56 14.23 2.08 -3.76
C LEU A 56 14.59 2.34 -2.30
N LYS A 57 14.68 3.60 -1.89
CA LYS A 57 14.87 3.99 -0.50
C LYS A 57 13.73 3.47 0.37
N ILE A 58 14.08 2.77 1.45
CA ILE A 58 13.13 2.13 2.37
C ILE A 58 13.26 2.78 3.76
N GLY A 59 12.11 3.03 4.37
CA GLY A 59 11.99 3.41 5.78
C GLY A 59 11.08 2.44 6.54
N ALA A 60 10.95 2.65 7.85
CA ALA A 60 9.99 1.96 8.68
C ALA A 60 8.71 2.79 8.82
N ASN A 61 7.56 2.14 8.75
CA ASN A 61 6.32 2.73 9.24
C ASN A 61 6.19 2.59 10.78
N LYS A 62 5.12 3.12 11.37
CA LYS A 62 4.90 3.08 12.82
C LYS A 62 4.78 1.67 13.42
N TYR A 63 4.58 0.66 12.59
CA TYR A 63 4.51 -0.76 12.96
C TYR A 63 5.83 -1.49 12.68
N ASN A 64 6.90 -0.75 12.36
CA ASN A 64 8.20 -1.26 11.97
C ASN A 64 8.18 -2.16 10.71
N GLN A 65 7.21 -1.95 9.81
CA GLN A 65 7.18 -2.61 8.51
C GLN A 65 8.00 -1.81 7.50
N PRO A 66 8.72 -2.48 6.57
CA PRO A 66 9.45 -1.79 5.52
C PRO A 66 8.46 -1.21 4.51
N ILE A 67 8.63 0.07 4.19
CA ILE A 67 7.89 0.78 3.14
C ILE A 67 8.84 1.61 2.30
N PHE A 68 8.50 1.85 1.04
CA PHE A 68 9.24 2.76 0.19
C PHE A 68 9.00 4.21 0.62
N VAL A 69 10.07 4.99 0.71
CA VAL A 69 9.99 6.44 0.99
C VAL A 69 9.21 7.16 -0.12
N ASP A 70 9.43 6.74 -1.37
CA ASP A 70 8.64 7.17 -2.54
C ASP A 70 8.21 5.94 -3.34
N TYR A 71 7.04 5.39 -2.99
CA TYR A 71 6.49 4.21 -3.66
C TYR A 71 6.17 4.44 -5.14
N LYS A 72 5.88 5.69 -5.56
CA LYS A 72 5.61 5.99 -6.97
C LYS A 72 6.89 5.90 -7.80
N LYS A 73 7.97 6.48 -7.27
CA LYS A 73 9.31 6.36 -7.87
C LYS A 73 9.77 4.90 -7.89
N ALA A 74 9.53 4.17 -6.81
CA ALA A 74 9.85 2.74 -6.72
C ALA A 74 9.09 1.90 -7.77
N MET A 75 7.79 2.15 -7.97
CA MET A 75 6.99 1.49 -9.00
C MET A 75 7.48 1.82 -10.42
N LYS A 76 7.85 3.08 -10.67
CA LYS A 76 8.45 3.48 -11.95
C LYS A 76 9.74 2.69 -12.22
N PHE A 77 10.63 2.64 -11.23
CA PHE A 77 11.88 1.87 -11.32
C PHE A 77 11.63 0.40 -11.66
N VAL A 78 10.72 -0.28 -10.97
CA VAL A 78 10.47 -1.72 -11.23
C VAL A 78 9.90 -1.96 -12.63
N LYS A 79 9.05 -1.04 -13.12
CA LYS A 79 8.49 -1.10 -14.48
C LYS A 79 9.53 -0.90 -15.56
N GLU A 80 10.58 -0.13 -15.30
CA GLU A 80 11.65 0.15 -16.25
C GLU A 80 12.71 -0.97 -16.21
N GLU A 81 13.31 -1.21 -15.04
CA GLU A 81 14.47 -2.10 -14.88
C GLU A 81 14.15 -3.59 -14.88
N TYR A 82 12.89 -3.94 -14.59
CA TYR A 82 12.41 -5.33 -14.50
C TYR A 82 11.22 -5.60 -15.43
N SER A 83 11.07 -4.81 -16.50
CA SER A 83 10.05 -4.98 -17.53
C SER A 83 10.01 -6.40 -18.11
N ASP A 84 11.18 -7.01 -18.33
CA ASP A 84 11.33 -8.41 -18.78
C ASP A 84 10.62 -9.42 -17.86
N VAL A 85 10.75 -9.26 -16.54
CA VAL A 85 10.09 -10.14 -15.56
C VAL A 85 8.58 -9.96 -15.59
N LEU A 86 8.13 -8.69 -15.68
CA LEU A 86 6.71 -8.34 -15.72
C LEU A 86 6.04 -8.83 -17.00
N ASP A 87 6.67 -8.62 -18.14
CA ASP A 87 6.17 -9.06 -19.45
C ASP A 87 6.12 -10.58 -19.52
N ASN A 88 7.14 -11.28 -19.00
CA ASN A 88 7.11 -12.75 -18.95
C ASN A 88 5.97 -13.28 -18.06
N ALA A 89 5.71 -12.63 -16.92
CA ALA A 89 4.57 -13.00 -16.08
C ALA A 89 3.23 -12.75 -16.81
N TYR A 90 3.10 -11.63 -17.52
CA TYR A 90 1.93 -11.37 -18.37
C TYR A 90 1.74 -12.46 -19.43
N GLU A 91 2.77 -12.75 -20.24
CA GLU A 91 2.69 -13.73 -21.32
C GLU A 91 2.35 -15.15 -20.84
N LEU A 92 2.82 -15.53 -19.65
CA LEU A 92 2.51 -16.85 -19.07
C LEU A 92 1.08 -16.92 -18.55
N TYR A 93 0.58 -15.85 -17.92
CA TYR A 93 -0.61 -15.94 -17.07
C TYR A 93 -1.81 -15.12 -17.56
N HIS A 94 -1.70 -14.33 -18.64
CA HIS A 94 -2.78 -13.45 -19.11
C HIS A 94 -4.05 -14.19 -19.51
N LYS A 95 -3.95 -15.41 -20.08
CA LYS A 95 -5.13 -16.20 -20.48
C LYS A 95 -5.80 -16.88 -19.29
N GLU A 96 -5.01 -17.53 -18.44
CA GLU A 96 -5.51 -18.33 -17.32
C GLU A 96 -6.14 -17.45 -16.24
N TYR A 97 -5.45 -16.36 -15.86
CA TYR A 97 -5.86 -15.50 -14.76
C TYR A 97 -6.54 -14.20 -15.21
N LYS A 98 -6.78 -14.03 -16.51
CA LYS A 98 -7.22 -12.74 -17.11
C LYS A 98 -6.32 -11.58 -16.69
N LEU A 99 -5.02 -11.86 -16.53
CA LEU A 99 -4.04 -10.90 -16.03
C LEU A 99 -3.87 -9.76 -17.03
N GLY A 100 -4.12 -8.52 -16.59
CA GLY A 100 -3.78 -7.32 -17.34
C GLY A 100 -2.29 -6.98 -17.24
N LYS A 101 -1.83 -6.00 -18.01
CA LYS A 101 -0.49 -5.41 -17.79
C LYS A 101 -0.42 -4.80 -16.39
N LEU A 102 0.77 -4.80 -15.77
CA LEU A 102 0.94 -4.31 -14.40
C LEU A 102 0.38 -2.90 -14.17
N ASP A 103 -0.55 -2.79 -13.23
CA ASP A 103 -1.14 -1.55 -12.74
C ASP A 103 -1.25 -1.57 -11.20
N ASN A 104 -1.95 -0.59 -10.63
CA ASN A 104 -2.09 -0.47 -9.18
C ASN A 104 -3.12 -1.45 -8.60
N ASP A 105 -3.97 -2.05 -9.43
CA ASP A 105 -5.07 -2.89 -8.99
C ASP A 105 -4.68 -4.38 -9.07
N ASN A 106 -3.69 -4.72 -9.91
CA ASN A 106 -3.29 -6.10 -10.16
C ASN A 106 -1.89 -6.49 -9.63
N PHE A 107 -1.12 -5.57 -9.03
CA PHE A 107 0.24 -5.87 -8.56
C PHE A 107 0.28 -7.01 -7.53
N GLY A 108 -0.77 -7.17 -6.71
CA GLY A 108 -0.87 -8.27 -5.75
C GLY A 108 -0.98 -9.65 -6.42
N ILE A 109 -1.57 -9.71 -7.62
CA ILE A 109 -1.61 -10.92 -8.44
C ILE A 109 -0.21 -11.20 -9.01
N TYR A 110 0.46 -10.16 -9.54
CA TYR A 110 1.83 -10.27 -10.04
C TYR A 110 2.80 -10.78 -8.96
N MET A 111 2.67 -10.31 -7.71
CA MET A 111 3.49 -10.75 -6.59
C MET A 111 3.47 -12.28 -6.42
N ASN A 112 2.27 -12.87 -6.39
CA ASN A 112 2.09 -14.31 -6.22
C ASN A 112 2.60 -15.08 -7.44
N LEU A 113 2.23 -14.64 -8.65
CA LEU A 113 2.59 -15.33 -9.89
C LEU A 113 4.09 -15.30 -10.17
N ILE A 114 4.76 -14.17 -9.91
CA ILE A 114 6.22 -14.04 -10.14
C ILE A 114 7.02 -14.89 -9.17
N HIS A 115 6.53 -15.07 -7.93
CA HIS A 115 7.17 -15.96 -6.95
C HIS A 115 7.26 -17.40 -7.47
N ASP A 116 6.19 -17.89 -8.07
CA ASP A 116 6.05 -19.27 -8.58
C ASP A 116 6.45 -19.42 -10.06
N MET A 117 6.86 -18.33 -10.71
CA MET A 117 7.14 -18.32 -12.15
C MET A 117 8.35 -19.21 -12.49
N PRO A 118 8.24 -20.10 -13.51
CA PRO A 118 9.35 -20.96 -13.92
C PRO A 118 10.55 -20.14 -14.40
N TYR A 119 11.74 -20.63 -14.11
CA TYR A 119 13.01 -19.99 -14.46
C TYR A 119 13.96 -20.98 -15.14
N LYS A 120 14.74 -20.48 -16.11
CA LYS A 120 15.71 -21.27 -16.88
C LYS A 120 17.10 -21.30 -16.24
N ASN A 121 17.41 -20.31 -15.40
CA ASN A 121 18.69 -20.19 -14.72
C ASN A 121 18.57 -19.39 -13.41
N GLU A 122 19.65 -19.40 -12.61
CA GLU A 122 19.72 -18.73 -11.32
C GLU A 122 19.59 -17.20 -11.39
N GLU A 123 20.06 -16.56 -12.46
CA GLU A 123 19.93 -15.11 -12.61
C GLU A 123 18.47 -14.70 -12.81
N GLN A 124 17.72 -15.45 -13.63
CA GLN A 124 16.29 -15.26 -13.77
C GLN A 124 15.56 -15.48 -12.44
N ARG A 125 15.90 -16.55 -11.70
CA ARG A 125 15.34 -16.81 -10.36
C ARG A 125 15.57 -15.63 -9.41
N LYS A 126 16.78 -15.06 -9.39
CA LYS A 126 17.12 -13.90 -8.55
C LYS A 126 16.31 -12.66 -8.94
N ARG A 127 16.11 -12.41 -10.25
CA ARG A 127 15.27 -11.31 -10.73
C ARG A 127 13.81 -11.50 -10.31
N ASN A 128 13.24 -12.70 -10.43
CA ASN A 128 11.89 -13.01 -9.96
C ASN A 128 11.74 -12.76 -8.45
N VAL A 129 12.68 -13.27 -7.65
CA VAL A 129 12.72 -13.08 -6.19
C VAL A 129 12.92 -11.61 -5.80
N PHE A 130 13.61 -10.82 -6.62
CA PHE A 130 13.72 -9.38 -6.42
C PHE A 130 12.36 -8.70 -6.61
N VAL A 131 11.66 -8.96 -7.72
CA VAL A 131 10.38 -8.34 -8.05
C VAL A 131 9.26 -8.79 -7.10
N ALA A 132 9.20 -10.07 -6.73
CA ALA A 132 8.25 -10.56 -5.72
C ALA A 132 8.44 -9.84 -4.37
N GLY A 133 9.68 -9.76 -3.89
CA GLY A 133 9.98 -9.03 -2.65
C GLY A 133 9.81 -7.51 -2.76
N PHE A 134 9.92 -6.95 -3.97
CA PHE A 134 9.57 -5.54 -4.21
C PHE A 134 8.08 -5.33 -3.94
N PHE A 135 7.22 -6.20 -4.47
CA PHE A 135 5.77 -6.08 -4.28
C PHE A 135 5.34 -6.24 -2.83
N ASP A 136 6.02 -7.07 -2.02
CA ASP A 136 5.78 -7.15 -0.57
C ASP A 136 5.94 -5.78 0.12
N ILE A 137 7.01 -5.04 -0.21
CA ILE A 137 7.30 -3.72 0.36
C ILE A 137 6.37 -2.66 -0.25
N TYR A 138 6.08 -2.77 -1.55
CA TYR A 138 5.15 -1.88 -2.23
C TYR A 138 3.75 -1.98 -1.62
N GLU A 139 3.27 -3.19 -1.35
CA GLU A 139 1.99 -3.42 -0.68
C GLU A 139 1.97 -2.72 0.70
N ASN A 140 3.02 -2.86 1.50
CA ASN A 140 3.13 -2.17 2.79
C ASN A 140 3.09 -0.64 2.65
N SER A 141 3.63 -0.11 1.55
CA SER A 141 3.65 1.32 1.26
C SER A 141 2.26 1.86 0.90
N LEU A 142 1.34 0.99 0.50
CA LEU A 142 -0.04 1.34 0.16
C LEU A 142 -1.05 0.97 1.27
N LYS A 143 -0.71 0.05 2.18
CA LYS A 143 -1.57 -0.40 3.28
C LYS A 143 -2.00 0.79 4.15
N ARG A 144 -3.31 1.03 4.19
CA ARG A 144 -3.93 1.99 5.12
C ARG A 144 -4.80 1.25 6.13
N TRP A 145 -4.33 1.23 7.37
CA TRP A 145 -5.11 0.74 8.49
C TRP A 145 -6.04 1.84 8.99
N ILE A 146 -7.30 1.49 9.18
CA ILE A 146 -8.34 2.36 9.70
C ILE A 146 -8.99 1.63 10.88
N TYR A 147 -9.03 2.26 12.05
CA TYR A 147 -9.76 1.70 13.19
C TYR A 147 -11.19 2.21 13.19
N ILE A 148 -12.17 1.30 13.10
CA ILE A 148 -13.59 1.63 13.18
C ILE A 148 -14.12 1.11 14.53
N PRO A 149 -14.53 1.99 15.46
CA PRO A 149 -15.09 1.58 16.75
C PRO A 149 -16.26 0.60 16.57
N GLY A 150 -16.21 -0.52 17.30
CA GLY A 150 -17.21 -1.59 17.21
C GLY A 150 -17.00 -2.60 16.07
N MET A 151 -16.19 -2.28 15.06
CA MET A 151 -15.83 -3.21 13.97
C MET A 151 -14.36 -3.67 14.02
N GLY A 152 -13.49 -2.89 14.66
CA GLY A 152 -12.06 -3.22 14.81
C GLY A 152 -11.18 -2.56 13.75
N TRP A 153 -10.05 -3.19 13.45
CA TRP A 153 -9.13 -2.72 12.41
C TRP A 153 -9.58 -3.18 11.04
N ASP A 154 -9.82 -2.23 10.14
CA ASP A 154 -10.06 -2.47 8.73
C ASP A 154 -8.82 -2.10 7.89
N ARG A 155 -8.59 -2.89 6.84
CA ARG A 155 -7.43 -2.73 5.95
C ARG A 155 -7.93 -2.25 4.60
N VAL A 156 -7.57 -1.01 4.28
CA VAL A 156 -7.76 -0.44 2.94
C VAL A 156 -6.43 -0.52 2.19
N CYS A 157 -6.37 -1.40 1.20
CA CYS A 157 -5.37 -1.32 0.14
C CYS A 157 -6.05 -0.74 -1.10
N PRO A 158 -5.39 0.12 -1.89
CA PRO A 158 -5.79 0.40 -3.26
C PRO A 158 -5.94 -0.89 -4.06
#